data_AF-A0A0F0FL17-F1
#
_entry.id   AF-A0A0F0FL17-F1
#
_cell.length_a   1.000
_cell.length_b   1.000
_cell.length_c   1.000
_cell.angle_alpha   90.00
_cell.angle_beta   90.00
_cell.angle_gamma   90.00
#
_symmetry.space_group_name_H-M   'P 1'
#
loop_
_entity.id
_entity.type
_entity.pdbx_description
1 polymer ?
#
loop_
_entity_poly.entity_id
_entity_poly.type
_entity_poly.pdbx_seq_one_letter_code
_entity_poly.pdbx_strand_id
1 'polypeptide(L)'
;MLAMDQKTSLVIKNAHRVEEVRTPVESRAVLPLRTALVCRLVRRDFHLLTTKMLACARQRGYLGVVRRDLDQLETEVDLLEIRCHAIHPTTTPVIYAEVEVRLVSTDGARLFRLMRRFDEAYGCLYVARYAGRIDRDQQLAVLPPVLMAYAAVKCSALRLQRKTAQELADEHGIG
;
A
#
# COMPACT_ATOMS: atom_id res chain seq x y z
N MET A 1 -29.49 -10.36 10.12
CA MET A 1 -29.51 -9.10 10.89
C MET A 1 -28.06 -8.75 11.24
N LEU A 2 -27.38 -7.92 10.44
CA LEU A 2 -25.97 -7.55 10.65
C LEU A 2 -25.92 -6.05 10.97
N ALA A 3 -26.01 -5.73 12.25
CA ALA A 3 -25.59 -4.44 12.77
C ALA A 3 -24.17 -4.61 13.33
N MET A 4 -23.18 -4.12 12.61
CA MET A 4 -21.86 -3.80 13.17
C MET A 4 -21.41 -2.47 12.55
N ASP A 5 -22.07 -1.40 12.99
CA ASP A 5 -21.67 -0.02 12.76
C ASP A 5 -20.63 0.38 13.83
N GLN A 6 -19.45 -0.22 13.76
CA GLN A 6 -18.28 0.24 14.51
C GLN A 6 -17.24 0.75 13.52
N LYS A 7 -17.43 1.98 13.05
CA LYS A 7 -16.37 2.76 12.42
C LYS A 7 -15.26 2.99 13.43
N THR A 8 -14.30 2.07 13.44
CA THR A 8 -13.13 2.20 14.30
C THR A 8 -12.14 3.11 13.57
N SER A 9 -11.98 4.35 14.05
CA SER A 9 -10.87 5.20 13.62
C SER A 9 -9.58 4.54 14.09
N LEU A 10 -8.81 4.00 13.14
CA LEU A 10 -7.61 3.22 13.46
C LEU A 10 -6.35 4.08 13.35
N VAL A 11 -5.61 4.18 14.45
CA VAL A 11 -4.35 4.93 14.52
C VAL A 11 -3.32 4.35 13.55
N ILE A 12 -2.72 5.22 12.73
CA ILE A 12 -1.61 4.92 11.82
C ILE A 12 -0.28 4.95 12.57
N LYS A 13 0.61 3.99 12.29
CA LYS A 13 1.98 4.02 12.81
C LYS A 13 2.76 5.16 12.17
N ASN A 14 3.56 5.86 12.99
CA ASN A 14 4.36 7.02 12.58
C ASN A 14 3.54 8.30 12.26
N ALA A 15 2.31 8.43 12.78
CA ALA A 15 1.52 9.66 12.62
C ALA A 15 2.29 10.92 13.06
N HIS A 16 3.04 10.87 14.17
CA HIS A 16 3.89 11.99 14.62
C HIS A 16 4.89 12.46 13.55
N ARG A 17 5.48 11.54 12.77
CA ARG A 17 6.50 11.88 11.76
C ARG A 17 5.94 12.64 10.58
N VAL A 18 4.72 12.33 10.16
CA VAL A 18 4.06 13.12 9.11
C VAL A 18 3.61 14.45 9.67
N GLU A 19 3.27 14.52 10.96
CA GLU A 19 2.84 15.77 11.59
C GLU A 19 3.94 16.83 11.68
N GLU A 20 5.18 16.41 11.88
CA GLU A 20 6.37 17.27 11.89
C GLU A 20 6.72 17.89 10.52
N VAL A 21 6.16 17.36 9.43
CA VAL A 21 6.44 17.87 8.09
C VAL A 21 5.85 19.26 7.90
N ARG A 22 6.68 20.21 7.49
CA ARG A 22 6.27 21.55 7.02
C ARG A 22 6.40 21.60 5.51
N THR A 23 5.27 21.64 4.81
CA THR A 23 5.21 21.70 3.34
C THR A 23 4.05 22.60 2.91
N PRO A 24 4.21 23.41 1.84
CA PRO A 24 3.10 24.19 1.28
C PRO A 24 2.09 23.33 0.52
N VAL A 25 2.44 22.08 0.20
CA VAL A 25 1.57 21.13 -0.51
C VAL A 25 1.13 20.05 0.47
N GLU A 26 0.03 20.33 1.18
CA GLU A 26 -0.58 19.39 2.11
C GLU A 26 -2.07 19.21 1.87
N SER A 27 -2.56 18.01 2.17
CA SER A 27 -3.98 17.69 2.20
C SER A 27 -4.21 16.57 3.22
N ARG A 28 -5.39 16.57 3.84
CA ARG A 28 -5.84 15.47 4.71
C ARG A 28 -6.96 14.73 4.00
N ALA A 29 -6.89 13.41 3.98
CA ALA A 29 -7.88 12.56 3.33
C ALA A 29 -8.20 11.35 4.20
N VAL A 30 -9.45 10.92 4.16
CA VAL A 30 -9.86 9.64 4.74
C VAL A 30 -9.77 8.58 3.65
N LEU A 31 -9.04 7.49 3.93
CA LEU A 31 -9.00 6.32 3.06
C LEU A 31 -9.95 5.24 3.61
N PRO A 32 -11.13 5.03 3.00
CA PRO A 32 -11.96 3.88 3.33
C PRO A 32 -11.33 2.61 2.76
N LEU A 33 -11.04 1.65 3.62
CA LEU A 33 -10.42 0.37 3.28
C LEU A 33 -11.39 -0.76 3.58
N ARG A 34 -11.58 -1.64 2.61
CA ARG A 34 -12.50 -2.77 2.56
C ARG A 34 -11.82 -4.07 2.97
N THR A 35 -10.49 -4.12 2.89
CA THR A 35 -9.71 -5.32 3.16
C THR A 35 -8.73 -5.13 4.32
N ALA A 36 -8.65 -6.14 5.18
CA ALA A 36 -7.69 -6.15 6.29
C ALA A 36 -6.22 -6.18 5.81
N LEU A 37 -5.96 -6.70 4.60
CA LEU A 37 -4.62 -6.71 4.01
C LEU A 37 -4.14 -5.29 3.73
N VAL A 38 -4.89 -4.53 2.94
CA VAL A 38 -4.47 -3.18 2.54
C VAL A 38 -4.51 -2.22 3.73
N CYS A 39 -5.48 -2.38 4.64
CA CYS A 39 -5.48 -1.68 5.93
C CYS A 39 -4.18 -1.86 6.71
N ARG A 40 -3.66 -3.08 6.83
CA ARG A 40 -2.38 -3.31 7.50
C ARG A 40 -1.21 -2.64 6.78
N LEU A 41 -1.17 -2.68 5.44
CA LEU A 41 -0.10 -2.04 4.67
C LEU A 41 -0.10 -0.51 4.86
N VAL A 42 -1.26 0.12 4.68
CA VAL A 42 -1.42 1.57 4.84
C VAL A 42 -1.06 2.00 6.26
N ARG A 43 -1.64 1.36 7.29
CA ARG A 43 -1.38 1.72 8.69
C ARG A 43 0.06 1.55 9.10
N ARG A 44 0.79 0.59 8.52
CA ARG A 44 2.17 0.29 8.91
C ARG A 44 3.17 1.22 8.23
N ASP A 45 3.01 1.43 6.93
CA ASP A 45 4.08 1.96 6.10
C ASP A 45 3.76 3.35 5.52
N PHE A 46 2.48 3.72 5.31
CA PHE A 46 2.11 4.86 4.45
C PHE A 46 2.80 6.18 4.82
N HIS A 47 2.59 6.69 6.04
CA HIS A 47 3.20 7.95 6.49
C HIS A 47 4.73 7.90 6.47
N LEU A 48 5.31 6.75 6.80
CA LEU A 48 6.76 6.57 6.76
C LEU A 48 7.28 6.72 5.33
N LEU A 49 6.64 6.06 4.35
CA LEU A 49 7.02 6.12 2.94
C LEU A 49 6.85 7.54 2.41
N THR A 50 5.70 8.18 2.62
CA THR A 50 5.42 9.51 2.07
C THR A 50 6.33 10.59 2.65
N THR A 51 6.64 10.52 3.95
CA THR A 51 7.59 11.44 4.58
C THR A 51 9.00 11.23 4.04
N LYS A 52 9.43 9.98 3.78
CA LYS A 52 10.75 9.71 3.17
C LYS A 52 10.82 10.18 1.72
N MET A 53 9.75 9.96 0.94
CA MET A 53 9.65 10.45 -0.43
C MET A 53 9.84 11.97 -0.50
N LEU A 54 9.21 12.71 0.42
CA LEU A 54 9.38 14.15 0.52
C LEU A 54 10.79 14.55 0.99
N ALA A 55 11.28 13.96 2.08
CA ALA A 55 12.57 14.34 2.68
C ALA A 55 13.75 14.07 1.75
N CYS A 56 13.69 13.00 0.95
CA CYS A 56 14.75 12.61 0.02
C CYS A 56 14.53 13.15 -1.40
N ALA A 57 13.46 13.90 -1.66
CA ALA A 57 13.08 14.37 -3.00
C ALA A 57 14.21 15.10 -3.76
N ARG A 58 15.05 15.86 -3.04
CA ARG A 58 16.16 16.65 -3.61
C ARG A 58 17.42 15.83 -3.88
N GLN A 59 17.48 14.58 -3.44
CA GLN A 59 18.64 13.72 -3.65
C GLN A 59 18.69 13.24 -5.10
N ARG A 60 19.87 13.35 -5.72
CA ARG A 60 20.06 13.00 -7.13
C ARG A 60 19.65 11.55 -7.38
N GLY A 61 18.78 11.35 -8.38
CA GLY A 61 18.31 10.02 -8.80
C GLY A 61 17.26 9.36 -7.91
N TYR A 62 17.04 9.84 -6.67
CA TYR A 62 16.12 9.21 -5.72
C TYR A 62 14.68 9.13 -6.24
N LEU A 63 14.11 10.28 -6.65
CA LEU A 63 12.74 10.31 -7.17
C LEU A 63 12.61 9.50 -8.47
N GLY A 64 13.66 9.41 -9.28
CA GLY A 64 13.64 8.59 -10.49
C GLY A 64 13.42 7.11 -10.20
N VAL A 65 14.12 6.58 -9.18
CA VAL A 65 13.96 5.18 -8.75
C VAL A 65 12.58 4.97 -8.12
N VAL A 66 12.17 5.83 -7.19
CA VAL A 66 10.86 5.73 -6.53
C VAL A 66 9.71 5.79 -7.53
N ARG A 67 9.78 6.70 -8.50
CA ARG A 67 8.72 6.85 -9.52
C ARG A 67 8.65 5.64 -10.43
N ARG A 68 9.78 5.07 -10.83
CA ARG A 68 9.82 3.82 -11.60
C ARG A 68 9.13 2.68 -10.86
N ASP A 69 9.37 2.54 -9.57
CA ASP A 69 8.71 1.50 -8.77
C ASP A 69 7.22 1.81 -8.55
N LEU A 70 6.84 3.09 -8.46
CA LEU A 70 5.43 3.48 -8.45
C LEU A 70 4.75 3.19 -9.79
N ASP A 71 5.44 3.35 -10.92
CA ASP A 71 4.95 2.98 -12.25
C ASP A 71 4.72 1.46 -12.35
N GLN A 72 5.65 0.67 -11.81
CA GLN A 72 5.48 -0.78 -11.73
C GLN A 72 4.30 -1.16 -10.82
N LEU A 73 4.18 -0.52 -9.65
CA LEU A 73 3.05 -0.76 -8.74
C LEU A 73 1.72 -0.41 -9.41
N GLU A 74 1.65 0.70 -10.15
CA GLU A 74 0.45 1.08 -10.90
C GLU A 74 0.09 0.02 -11.94
N THR A 75 1.06 -0.46 -12.71
CA THR A 75 0.87 -1.55 -13.68
C THR A 75 0.33 -2.82 -13.01
N GLU A 76 0.89 -3.24 -11.88
CA GLU A 76 0.42 -4.43 -11.17
C GLU A 76 -0.97 -4.24 -10.54
N VAL A 77 -1.32 -3.02 -10.11
CA VAL A 77 -2.66 -2.69 -9.64
C VAL A 77 -3.67 -2.74 -10.79
N ASP A 78 -3.32 -2.21 -11.96
CA ASP A 78 -4.16 -2.28 -13.17
C ASP A 78 -4.43 -3.75 -13.55
N LEU A 79 -3.38 -4.58 -13.58
CA LEU A 79 -3.50 -6.01 -13.87
C LEU A 79 -4.33 -6.75 -12.82
N LEU A 80 -4.19 -6.39 -11.54
CA LEU A 80 -4.99 -6.95 -10.47
C LEU A 80 -6.47 -6.57 -10.63
N GLU A 81 -6.79 -5.32 -10.92
CA GLU A 81 -8.16 -4.85 -11.16
C GLU A 81 -8.82 -5.65 -12.29
N ILE A 82 -8.11 -5.82 -13.43
CA ILE A 82 -8.60 -6.61 -14.57
C ILE A 82 -8.91 -8.05 -14.13
N ARG A 83 -7.97 -8.70 -13.44
CA ARG A 83 -8.13 -10.09 -12.97
C ARG A 83 -9.28 -10.23 -11.97
N CYS A 84 -9.38 -9.30 -11.02
CA CYS A 84 -10.42 -9.33 -9.99
C CYS A 84 -11.80 -9.10 -10.59
N HIS A 85 -11.95 -8.13 -11.50
CA HIS A 85 -13.22 -7.86 -12.17
C HIS A 85 -13.66 -9.00 -13.09
N ALA A 86 -12.72 -9.72 -13.72
CA ALA A 86 -13.03 -10.91 -14.50
C ALA A 86 -13.64 -12.04 -13.64
N ILE A 87 -13.23 -12.16 -12.38
CA ILE A 87 -13.80 -13.13 -11.42
C ILE A 87 -15.13 -12.61 -10.85
N HIS A 88 -15.13 -11.37 -10.39
CA HIS A 88 -16.29 -10.72 -9.81
C HIS A 88 -16.20 -9.19 -9.97
N PRO A 89 -17.16 -8.55 -10.67
CA PRO A 89 -17.06 -7.13 -11.02
C PRO A 89 -17.39 -6.18 -9.87
N THR A 90 -18.02 -6.67 -8.79
CA THR A 90 -18.54 -5.81 -7.73
C THR A 90 -17.65 -5.90 -6.49
N THR A 91 -17.13 -4.76 -6.03
CA THR A 91 -16.40 -4.72 -4.75
C THR A 91 -17.37 -4.81 -3.57
N THR A 92 -16.85 -5.19 -2.40
CA THR A 92 -17.68 -5.21 -1.17
C THR A 92 -18.10 -3.78 -0.80
N PRO A 93 -19.38 -3.55 -0.42
CA PRO A 93 -19.81 -2.27 0.12
C PRO A 93 -19.35 -2.08 1.57
N VAL A 94 -18.88 -3.16 2.23
CA VAL A 94 -18.46 -3.13 3.62
C VAL A 94 -17.08 -2.49 3.73
N ILE A 95 -17.03 -1.37 4.46
CA ILE A 95 -15.77 -0.72 4.85
C ILE A 95 -15.25 -1.45 6.08
N TYR A 96 -14.07 -2.04 5.98
CA TYR A 96 -13.37 -2.69 7.09
C TYR A 96 -12.80 -1.66 8.07
N ALA A 97 -12.23 -0.56 7.57
CA ALA A 97 -11.70 0.52 8.38
C ALA A 97 -11.60 1.83 7.60
N GLU A 98 -11.69 2.96 8.30
CA GLU A 98 -11.35 4.28 7.77
C GLU A 98 -10.00 4.71 8.35
N VAL A 99 -9.11 5.16 7.48
CA VAL A 99 -7.73 5.50 7.85
C VAL A 99 -7.44 6.93 7.42
N GLU A 100 -7.28 7.84 8.39
CA GLU A 100 -6.95 9.25 8.13
C GLU A 100 -5.49 9.41 7.74
N VAL A 101 -5.24 9.85 6.51
CA VAL A 101 -3.89 10.08 6.01
C VAL A 101 -3.64 11.57 5.74
N ARG A 102 -2.42 12.02 6.03
CA ARG A 102 -1.91 13.32 5.61
C ARG A 102 -1.03 13.12 4.38
N LEU A 103 -1.38 13.77 3.30
CA LEU A 103 -0.68 13.76 2.03
C LEU A 103 0.25 14.97 2.00
N VAL A 104 1.55 14.74 1.90
CA VAL A 104 2.59 15.78 2.01
C VAL A 104 3.46 15.90 0.76
N SER A 105 3.18 15.08 -0.26
CA SER A 105 3.91 15.06 -1.53
C SER A 105 3.04 14.53 -2.66
N THR A 106 3.37 14.88 -3.90
CA THR A 106 2.69 14.39 -5.12
C THR A 106 2.82 12.88 -5.26
N ASP A 107 4.01 12.34 -4.99
CA ASP A 107 4.28 10.90 -5.04
C ASP A 107 3.52 10.15 -3.91
N GLY A 108 3.34 10.77 -2.75
CA GLY A 108 2.50 10.24 -1.67
C GLY A 108 1.00 10.24 -2.02
N ALA A 109 0.51 11.28 -2.70
CA ALA A 109 -0.85 11.31 -3.23
C ALA A 109 -1.06 10.26 -4.34
N ARG A 110 -0.03 9.97 -5.14
CA ARG A 110 -0.07 8.86 -6.10
C ARG A 110 -0.18 7.51 -5.38
N LEU A 111 0.67 7.26 -4.39
CA LEU A 111 0.61 6.04 -3.58
C LEU A 111 -0.76 5.87 -2.93
N PHE A 112 -1.37 6.94 -2.41
CA PHE A 112 -2.72 6.92 -1.85
C PHE A 112 -3.75 6.36 -2.85
N ARG A 113 -3.76 6.86 -4.08
CA ARG A 113 -4.68 6.40 -5.13
C ARG A 113 -4.45 4.93 -5.46
N LEU A 114 -3.19 4.51 -5.56
CA LEU A 114 -2.84 3.11 -5.83
C LEU A 114 -3.29 2.17 -4.71
N MET A 115 -3.12 2.56 -3.45
CA MET A 115 -3.58 1.77 -2.31
C MET A 115 -5.10 1.66 -2.26
N ARG A 116 -5.84 2.72 -2.61
CA ARG A 116 -7.31 2.68 -2.72
C ARG A 116 -7.75 1.69 -3.79
N ARG A 117 -7.15 1.78 -4.97
CA ARG A 117 -7.42 0.91 -6.12
C ARG A 117 -7.11 -0.55 -5.84
N PHE A 118 -5.96 -0.81 -5.21
CA PHE A 118 -5.59 -2.15 -4.74
C PHE A 118 -6.64 -2.71 -3.77
N ASP A 119 -7.06 -1.93 -2.78
CA ASP A 119 -8.07 -2.36 -1.81
C ASP A 119 -9.43 -2.66 -2.47
N GLU A 120 -9.85 -1.82 -3.41
CA GLU A 120 -11.09 -2.00 -4.17
C GLU A 120 -11.07 -3.27 -5.00
N ALA A 121 -10.00 -3.48 -5.77
CA ALA A 121 -9.80 -4.69 -6.57
C ALA A 121 -9.80 -5.94 -5.70
N TYR A 122 -9.03 -5.94 -4.61
CA TYR A 122 -8.95 -7.09 -3.73
C TYR A 122 -10.25 -7.34 -2.96
N GLY A 123 -11.03 -6.28 -2.68
CA GLY A 123 -12.37 -6.36 -2.12
C GLY A 123 -13.35 -7.17 -2.99
N CYS A 124 -13.21 -7.13 -4.32
CA CYS A 124 -13.99 -7.97 -5.23
C CYS A 124 -13.79 -9.46 -4.97
N LEU A 125 -12.57 -9.88 -4.63
CA LEU A 125 -12.26 -11.29 -4.35
C LEU A 125 -12.83 -11.78 -3.02
N TYR A 126 -13.00 -10.89 -2.04
CA TYR A 126 -13.73 -11.24 -0.82
C TYR A 126 -15.17 -11.60 -1.15
N VAL A 127 -15.86 -10.78 -1.96
CA VAL A 127 -17.23 -11.05 -2.38
C VAL A 127 -17.30 -12.34 -3.21
N ALA A 128 -16.36 -12.52 -4.16
CA ALA A 128 -16.27 -13.74 -4.96
C ALA A 128 -16.14 -15.01 -4.10
N ARG A 129 -15.29 -14.97 -3.06
CA ARG A 129 -15.10 -16.07 -2.12
C ARG A 129 -16.36 -16.33 -1.28
N TYR A 130 -17.02 -15.29 -0.78
CA TYR A 130 -18.28 -15.45 -0.05
C TYR A 130 -19.41 -16.00 -0.92
N ALA A 131 -19.40 -15.68 -2.22
CA ALA A 131 -20.30 -16.24 -3.21
C ALA A 131 -19.92 -17.66 -3.69
N GLY A 132 -18.85 -18.26 -3.15
CA GLY A 132 -18.39 -19.60 -3.52
C GLY A 132 -17.79 -19.72 -4.92
N ARG A 133 -17.41 -18.61 -5.56
CA ARG A 133 -16.83 -18.63 -6.92
C ARG A 133 -15.35 -19.01 -6.95
N ILE A 134 -14.65 -18.69 -5.87
CA ILE A 134 -13.25 -19.02 -5.66
C ILE A 134 -13.05 -19.49 -4.22
N ASP A 135 -12.02 -20.29 -4.01
CA ASP A 135 -11.55 -20.62 -2.68
C ASP A 135 -10.52 -19.58 -2.16
N ARG A 136 -10.01 -19.84 -0.95
CA ARG A 136 -9.03 -18.97 -0.30
C ARG A 136 -7.67 -18.99 -1.02
N ASP A 137 -7.26 -20.13 -1.54
CA ASP A 137 -5.93 -20.28 -2.14
C ASP A 137 -5.88 -19.58 -3.50
N GLN A 138 -6.95 -19.69 -4.28
CA GLN A 138 -7.19 -18.92 -5.50
C GLN A 138 -7.22 -17.41 -5.23
N GLN A 139 -7.88 -16.97 -4.14
CA GLN A 139 -7.85 -15.57 -3.73
C GLN A 139 -6.41 -15.09 -3.42
N LEU A 140 -5.61 -15.90 -2.73
CA LEU A 140 -4.25 -15.52 -2.34
C LEU A 140 -3.27 -15.58 -3.51
N ALA A 141 -3.49 -16.46 -4.48
CA ALA A 141 -2.61 -16.67 -5.63
C ALA A 141 -2.48 -15.43 -6.54
N VAL A 142 -3.45 -14.50 -6.52
CA VAL A 142 -3.40 -13.28 -7.34
C VAL A 142 -2.54 -12.16 -6.75
N LEU A 143 -2.22 -12.23 -5.45
CA LEU A 143 -1.56 -11.16 -4.71
C LEU A 143 -0.04 -11.00 -4.92
N PRO A 144 0.76 -12.06 -5.18
CA PRO A 144 2.22 -11.94 -5.18
C PRO A 144 2.77 -10.81 -6.06
N PRO A 145 2.31 -10.60 -7.31
CA PRO A 145 2.86 -9.55 -8.17
C PRO A 145 2.70 -8.14 -7.58
N VAL A 146 1.49 -7.77 -7.15
CA VAL A 146 1.23 -6.44 -6.56
C VAL A 146 1.95 -6.25 -5.22
N LEU A 147 2.07 -7.31 -4.40
CA LEU A 147 2.80 -7.24 -3.14
C LEU A 147 4.31 -7.08 -3.35
N MET A 148 4.86 -7.72 -4.38
CA MET A 148 6.26 -7.55 -4.77
C MET A 148 6.55 -6.14 -5.28
N ALA A 149 5.67 -5.58 -6.12
CA ALA A 149 5.79 -4.19 -6.59
C ALA A 149 5.67 -3.19 -5.42
N TYR A 150 4.74 -3.40 -4.50
CA TYR A 150 4.63 -2.58 -3.29
C TYR A 150 5.90 -2.69 -2.41
N ALA A 151 6.47 -3.88 -2.28
CA ALA A 151 7.73 -4.08 -1.57
C ALA A 151 8.90 -3.34 -2.25
N ALA A 152 8.94 -3.28 -3.59
CA ALA A 152 9.94 -2.50 -4.32
C ALA A 152 9.83 -0.99 -4.00
N VAL A 153 8.61 -0.43 -4.06
CA VAL A 153 8.35 0.97 -3.64
C VAL A 153 8.84 1.21 -2.21
N LYS A 154 8.54 0.28 -1.30
CA LYS A 154 8.99 0.37 0.09
C LYS A 154 10.53 0.37 0.19
N CYS A 155 11.21 -0.54 -0.49
CA CYS A 155 12.67 -0.60 -0.50
C CYS A 155 13.29 0.70 -1.03
N SER A 156 12.80 1.19 -2.16
CA SER A 156 13.33 2.41 -2.78
C SER A 156 13.04 3.66 -1.97
N ALA A 157 11.81 3.81 -1.46
CA ALA A 157 11.45 4.95 -0.64
C ALA A 157 12.23 5.00 0.68
N LEU A 158 12.48 3.83 1.30
CA LEU A 158 13.26 3.72 2.54
C LEU A 158 14.77 3.62 2.32
N ARG A 159 15.22 3.55 1.06
CA ARG A 159 16.62 3.30 0.69
C ARG A 159 17.19 2.04 1.34
N LEU A 160 16.37 0.99 1.45
CA LEU A 160 16.83 -0.30 1.92
C LEU A 160 17.70 -0.91 0.83
N GLN A 161 19.00 -1.03 1.08
CA GLN A 161 19.86 -1.87 0.26
C GLN A 161 19.42 -3.31 0.44
N ARG A 162 19.12 -4.01 -0.65
CA ARG A 162 19.01 -5.47 -0.63
C ARG A 162 20.42 -6.00 -0.46
N LYS A 163 20.83 -6.24 0.78
CA LYS A 163 22.05 -6.98 1.07
C LYS A 163 21.80 -8.45 0.82
N THR A 164 22.73 -9.12 0.17
CA THR A 164 22.72 -10.57 0.01
C THR A 164 22.96 -11.24 1.37
N ALA A 165 22.61 -12.51 1.51
CA ALA A 165 22.91 -13.28 2.72
C ALA A 165 24.42 -13.27 3.02
N GLN A 166 25.26 -13.27 1.99
CA GLN A 166 26.71 -13.17 2.11
C GLN A 166 27.15 -11.80 2.65
N GLU A 167 26.62 -10.70 2.09
CA GLU A 167 26.95 -9.35 2.57
C GLU A 167 26.50 -9.13 4.03
N LEU A 168 25.42 -9.78 4.46
CA LEU A 168 25.00 -9.77 5.86
C LEU A 168 25.91 -10.63 6.75
N ALA A 169 26.40 -11.77 6.23
CA ALA A 169 27.30 -12.65 6.94
C ALA A 169 28.67 -11.99 7.13
N ASP A 170 29.21 -11.37 6.08
CA ASP A 170 30.47 -10.63 6.10
C ASP A 170 30.43 -9.44 7.09
N GLU A 171 29.30 -8.72 7.17
CA GLU A 171 29.11 -7.63 8.15
C GLU A 171 29.05 -8.10 9.61
N HIS A 172 28.67 -9.35 9.84
CA HIS A 172 28.64 -9.97 11.16
C HIS A 172 29.89 -10.79 11.48
N GLY A 173 30.92 -10.74 10.63
CA GLY A 173 32.15 -11.52 10.79
C GLY A 173 31.92 -13.03 10.65
N ILE A 174 30.85 -13.41 9.96
CA ILE A 174 30.51 -14.79 9.60
C ILE A 174 30.87 -14.95 8.12
N GLY A 175 32.16 -15.08 7.83
CA GLY A 175 32.68 -15.25 6.47
C GLY A 175 33.94 -16.07 6.47
#